data_AF-A0A4V1BEE8-F1
#
_entry.id   AF-A0A4V1BEE8-F1
#
_cell.length_a   1.000
_cell.length_b   1.000
_cell.length_c   1.000
_cell.angle_alpha   90.00
_cell.angle_beta   90.00
_cell.angle_gamma   90.00
#
_symmetry.space_group_name_H-M   'P 1'
#
loop_
_entity.id
_entity.type
_entity.pdbx_description
1 polymer ?
#
loop_
_entity_poly.entity_id
_entity_poly.type
_entity_poly.pdbx_seq_one_letter_code
_entity_poly.pdbx_strand_id
1 'polypeptide(L)'
;MGGALYLVALLGVAVGLIFVVLADWRMGVRWLGGSLLFAAVCRLVLPAQHAGMLAVRNRLLDAGLLIVVGASVIFLAGTIPNQPL
;
A
#
# COMPACT_ATOMS: atom_id res chain seq x y z
N MET A 1 14.04 13.70 -0.71
CA MET A 1 13.64 12.52 -1.50
C MET A 1 12.50 11.74 -0.85
N GLY A 2 12.58 11.32 0.42
CA GLY A 2 11.52 10.53 1.07
C GLY A 2 10.12 11.14 1.04
N GLY A 3 10.00 12.47 1.21
CA GLY A 3 8.69 13.17 1.16
C GLY A 3 8.00 13.10 -0.19
N ALA A 4 8.73 13.16 -1.31
CA ALA A 4 8.15 13.07 -2.65
C ALA A 4 7.58 11.67 -2.93
N LEU A 5 8.28 10.62 -2.49
CA LEU A 5 7.82 9.24 -2.62
C LEU A 5 6.58 8.96 -1.76
N TYR A 6 6.49 9.59 -0.58
CA TYR A 6 5.29 9.56 0.24
C TYR A 6 4.09 10.19 -0.48
N LEU A 7 4.28 11.35 -1.12
CA LEU A 7 3.22 12.00 -1.89
C LEU A 7 2.76 11.15 -3.08
N VAL A 8 3.67 10.45 -3.76
CA VAL A 8 3.31 9.51 -4.84
C VAL A 8 2.47 8.35 -4.31
N ALA A 9 2.86 7.74 -3.18
CA ALA A 9 2.08 6.67 -2.56
C ALA A 9 0.69 7.17 -2.12
N LEU A 10 0.62 8.37 -1.52
CA LEU A 10 -0.64 8.99 -1.10
C LEU A 10 -1.56 9.29 -2.30
N LEU A 11 -0.98 9.77 -3.41
CA LEU A 11 -1.70 10.02 -4.64
C LEU A 11 -2.24 8.71 -5.25
N GLY A 12 -1.44 7.64 -5.25
CA GLY A 12 -1.90 6.31 -5.66
C GLY A 12 -3.08 5.80 -4.84
N VAL A 13 -3.06 6.03 -3.52
CA VAL A 13 -4.18 5.71 -2.62
C VAL A 13 -5.42 6.54 -2.98
N ALA A 14 -5.27 7.85 -3.18
CA ALA A 14 -6.37 8.73 -3.56
C ALA A 14 -7.01 8.30 -4.90
N VAL A 15 -6.20 7.95 -5.89
CA VAL A 15 -6.66 7.41 -7.17
C VAL A 15 -7.43 6.10 -6.97
N GLY A 16 -6.90 5.19 -6.14
CA GLY A 16 -7.60 3.95 -5.79
C GLY A 16 -8.98 4.19 -5.17
N LEU A 17 -9.09 5.14 -4.23
CA LEU A 17 -10.38 5.52 -3.63
C LEU A 17 -11.38 6.07 -4.66
N ILE A 18 -10.91 6.89 -5.60
CA ILE A 18 -11.76 7.39 -6.70
C ILE A 18 -12.34 6.24 -7.51
N PHE A 19 -11.51 5.25 -7.88
CA PHE A 19 -11.98 4.05 -8.59
C PHE A 19 -12.94 3.20 -7.76
N VAL A 20 -12.75 3.09 -6.44
CA VAL A 20 -13.69 2.38 -5.57
C VAL A 20 -15.08 3.00 -5.61
N VAL A 21 -15.18 4.33 -5.63
CA VAL A 21 -16.46 5.04 -5.57
C VAL A 21 -17.12 5.17 -6.95
N LEU A 22 -16.33 5.40 -8.00
CA LEU A 22 -16.86 5.77 -9.32
C LEU A 22 -16.88 4.61 -10.33
N ALA A 23 -16.20 3.49 -10.04
CA ALA A 23 -15.99 2.41 -11.00
C ALA A 23 -16.11 1.04 -10.32
N ASP A 24 -15.39 0.04 -10.86
CA ASP A 24 -15.30 -1.29 -10.27
C ASP A 24 -14.51 -1.25 -8.96
N TRP A 25 -15.18 -1.58 -7.85
CA TRP A 25 -14.58 -1.57 -6.52
C TRP A 25 -13.35 -2.48 -6.43
N ARG A 26 -13.30 -3.59 -7.17
CA ARG A 26 -12.14 -4.51 -7.19
C ARG A 26 -10.95 -3.84 -7.85
N MET A 27 -11.17 -3.07 -8.91
CA MET A 27 -10.12 -2.30 -9.56
C MET A 27 -9.58 -1.20 -8.63
N GLY A 28 -10.45 -0.49 -7.93
CA GLY A 28 -10.03 0.50 -6.93
C GLY A 28 -9.24 -0.13 -5.78
N VAL A 29 -9.70 -1.28 -5.27
CA VAL A 29 -9.02 -2.03 -4.21
C VAL A 29 -7.65 -2.56 -4.66
N ARG A 30 -7.50 -2.97 -5.93
CA ARG A 30 -6.19 -3.35 -6.50
C ARG A 30 -5.23 -2.17 -6.56
N TRP A 31 -5.70 -0.98 -6.92
CA TRP A 31 -4.91 0.25 -6.91
C TRP A 31 -4.46 0.64 -5.50
N LEU A 32 -5.34 0.51 -4.51
CA LEU A 32 -5.01 0.72 -3.10
C LEU A 32 -3.90 -0.23 -2.65
N GLY A 33 -4.06 -1.54 -2.90
CA GLY A 33 -3.06 -2.54 -2.55
C GLY A 33 -1.72 -2.30 -3.26
N GLY A 34 -1.74 -1.95 -4.56
CA GLY A 34 -0.53 -1.62 -5.31
C GLY A 34 0.23 -0.43 -4.74
N SER A 35 -0.50 0.59 -4.25
CA SER A 35 0.10 1.77 -3.61
C SER A 35 0.77 1.42 -2.28
N LEU A 36 0.20 0.48 -1.50
CA LEU A 36 0.83 -0.03 -0.27
C LEU A 36 2.11 -0.81 -0.57
N LEU A 37 2.10 -1.65 -1.61
CA LEU A 37 3.28 -2.40 -2.05
C LEU A 37 4.39 -1.45 -2.54
N PHE A 38 4.04 -0.43 -3.31
CA PHE A 38 4.98 0.62 -3.71
C PHE A 38 5.62 1.30 -2.49
N ALA A 39 4.80 1.69 -1.50
CA ALA A 39 5.29 2.29 -0.26
C ALA A 39 6.23 1.34 0.52
N ALA A 40 5.97 0.03 0.51
CA ALA A 40 6.84 -0.97 1.11
C ALA A 40 8.20 -1.04 0.42
N VAL A 41 8.23 -1.07 -0.92
CA VAL A 41 9.47 -1.05 -1.70
C VAL A 41 10.27 0.22 -1.43
N CYS A 42 9.63 1.39 -1.47
CA CYS A 42 10.29 2.65 -1.11
C CYS A 42 10.87 2.59 0.29
N ARG A 43 10.12 2.02 1.26
CA ARG A 43 10.60 1.83 2.62
C ARG A 43 11.81 0.92 2.69
N LEU A 44 11.94 -0.12 1.88
CA LEU A 44 13.09 -1.05 1.89
C LEU A 44 14.32 -0.52 1.13
N VAL A 45 14.13 0.41 0.20
CA VAL A 45 15.23 1.00 -0.59
C VAL A 45 15.84 2.24 0.07
N LEU A 46 15.05 3.08 0.78
CA LEU A 46 15.54 4.35 1.36
C LEU A 46 16.35 4.19 2.67
N PRO A 47 17.63 4.62 2.74
CA PRO A 47 18.46 4.45 3.93
C PRO A 47 17.85 5.08 5.19
N ALA A 48 17.71 4.29 6.26
CA ALA A 48 17.25 4.77 7.56
C ALA A 48 18.42 5.41 8.30
N GLN A 49 18.53 6.73 8.17
CA GLN A 49 19.63 7.51 8.72
C GLN A 49 19.46 7.61 10.25
N HIS A 50 20.25 6.84 10.99
CA HIS A 50 20.58 7.00 12.42
C HIS A 50 19.50 6.57 13.43
N ALA A 51 19.37 5.26 13.64
CA ALA A 51 18.47 4.64 14.62
C ALA A 51 19.03 4.72 16.06
N GLY A 52 19.08 5.93 16.65
CA GLY A 52 19.52 6.12 18.04
C GLY A 52 18.42 5.94 19.10
N MET A 53 17.13 6.04 18.73
CA MET A 53 16.03 5.99 19.72
C MET A 53 14.72 5.35 19.20
N LEU A 54 14.71 4.79 17.99
CA LEU A 54 13.51 4.27 17.29
C LEU A 54 13.62 2.80 16.87
N ALA A 55 14.57 2.03 17.44
CA ALA A 55 14.77 0.61 17.13
C ALA A 55 13.50 -0.27 17.27
N VAL A 56 12.50 0.20 18.03
CA VAL A 56 11.19 -0.48 18.20
C VAL A 56 10.32 -0.41 16.94
N ARG A 57 10.38 0.66 16.14
CA ARG A 57 9.68 0.71 14.83
C ARG A 57 10.60 0.12 13.77
N ASN A 58 10.81 -1.19 13.87
CA ASN A 58 11.61 -1.94 12.92
C ASN A 58 11.09 -1.71 11.49
N ARG A 59 11.94 -1.12 10.65
CA ARG A 59 11.67 -0.86 9.23
C ARG A 59 11.16 -2.09 8.49
N LEU A 60 11.65 -3.28 8.87
CA LEU A 60 11.21 -4.55 8.30
C LEU A 60 9.79 -4.93 8.72
N LEU A 61 9.41 -4.70 9.97
CA LEU A 61 8.02 -4.92 10.41
C LEU A 61 7.07 -3.98 9.69
N ASP A 62 7.46 -2.72 9.55
CA ASP A 62 6.67 -1.68 8.90
C ASP A 62 6.48 -1.94 7.39
N ALA A 63 7.55 -2.36 6.69
CA ALA A 63 7.44 -2.83 5.30
C ALA A 63 6.67 -4.15 5.19
N GLY A 64 6.88 -5.07 6.13
CA GLY A 64 6.18 -6.35 6.20
C GLY A 64 4.66 -6.17 6.35
N LEU A 65 4.22 -5.27 7.23
CA LEU A 65 2.81 -4.93 7.39
C LEU A 65 2.22 -4.35 6.09
N LEU A 66 2.91 -3.43 5.43
CA LEU A 66 2.46 -2.90 4.14
C LEU A 66 2.35 -3.99 3.07
N ILE A 67 3.31 -4.91 3.00
CA ILE A 67 3.28 -6.05 2.07
C ILE A 67 2.10 -6.96 2.38
N VAL A 68 1.95 -7.38 3.64
CA VAL A 68 0.87 -8.29 4.06
C VAL A 68 -0.49 -7.67 3.78
N VAL A 69 -0.71 -6.43 4.18
CA VAL A 69 -1.99 -5.74 3.95
C VAL A 69 -2.23 -5.54 2.45
N GLY A 70 -1.26 -5.01 1.72
CA GLY A 70 -1.39 -4.76 0.27
C GLY A 70 -1.68 -6.04 -0.51
N ALA A 71 -0.93 -7.11 -0.26
CA ALA A 71 -1.13 -8.41 -0.89
C ALA A 71 -2.47 -9.04 -0.51
N SER A 72 -2.85 -8.99 0.78
CA SER A 72 -4.12 -9.58 1.25
C SER A 72 -5.31 -8.92 0.58
N VAL A 73 -5.31 -7.60 0.48
CA VAL A 73 -6.41 -6.83 -0.11
C VAL A 73 -6.51 -7.05 -1.62
N ILE A 74 -5.38 -7.15 -2.33
CA ILE A 74 -5.36 -7.55 -3.76
C ILE A 74 -5.88 -8.97 -3.94
N PHE A 75 -5.42 -9.90 -3.10
CA PHE A 75 -5.85 -11.30 -3.13
C PHE A 75 -7.36 -11.42 -2.94
N LEU A 76 -7.89 -10.81 -1.87
CA LEU A 76 -9.32 -10.80 -1.57
C LEU A 76 -10.14 -10.19 -2.70
N ALA A 77 -9.71 -9.05 -3.27
CA ALA A 77 -10.38 -8.46 -4.43
C ALA A 77 -10.38 -9.42 -5.63
N GLY A 78 -9.35 -10.25 -5.79
CA GLY A 78 -9.27 -11.29 -6.83
C GLY A 78 -10.18 -12.50 -6.58
N THR A 79 -10.31 -12.94 -5.33
CA THR A 79 -10.99 -14.18 -4.97
C THR A 79 -12.47 -14.03 -4.63
N ILE A 80 -12.92 -12.84 -4.19
CA ILE A 80 -14.32 -12.61 -3.86
C ILE A 80 -15.15 -12.69 -5.15
N PRO A 81 -16.10 -13.65 -5.25
CA PRO A 81 -16.97 -13.75 -6.40
C PRO A 81 -17.99 -12.61 -6.40
N ASN A 82 -18.37 -12.18 -7.60
CA ASN A 82 -19.49 -11.25 -7.74
C ASN A 82 -20.77 -11.93 -7.22
N GLN A 83 -21.54 -11.22 -6.40
CA GLN A 83 -22.82 -11.73 -5.94
C GLN A 83 -23.77 -11.86 -7.14
N PRO A 84 -24.55 -12.94 -7.23
CA PRO A 84 -25.61 -13.03 -8.22
C PRO A 84 -26.62 -11.89 -7.98
N LEU A 85 -27.02 -11.24 -9.07
CA LEU A 85 -28.09 -10.22 -9.09
C LEU A 85 -29.46 -10.86 -8.86
#